data_AF-A0A9W8IDN5-F1
#
_entry.id   AF-A0A9W8IDN5-F1
#
_cell.length_a   1.000
_cell.length_b   1.000
_cell.length_c   1.000
_cell.angle_alpha   90.00
_cell.angle_beta   90.00
_cell.angle_gamma   90.00
#
_symmetry.space_group_name_H-M   'P 1'
#
loop_
_entity.id
_entity.type
_entity.pdbx_description
1 polymer ?
#
loop_
_entity_poly.entity_id
_entity_poly.type
_entity_poly.pdbx_seq_one_letter_code
_entity_poly.pdbx_strand_id
1 'polypeptide(L)'
;MALHMCLAFAIVGFAEEWRPVLKKAYIQQKHMPPPKNISQKRVLEEELPKPYRILGPFAPYSHYRTHRRLTIYVDKNNIVEDVECS
;
A
#
# COMPACT_ATOMS: atom_id res chain seq x y z
N MET A 1 -33.82 1.62 14.71
CA MET A 1 -33.19 2.18 13.50
C MET A 1 -31.73 2.45 13.82
N ALA A 2 -30.84 1.52 13.50
CA ALA A 2 -29.40 1.63 13.83
C ALA A 2 -28.58 1.19 12.62
N LEU A 3 -28.66 1.94 11.54
CA LEU A 3 -27.64 1.95 10.50
C LEU A 3 -27.07 3.36 10.53
N HIS A 4 -25.81 3.53 10.93
CA HIS A 4 -24.89 4.63 10.53
C HIS A 4 -23.63 4.71 11.44
N MET A 5 -23.06 3.58 11.91
CA MET A 5 -21.77 3.64 12.63
C MET A 5 -20.71 2.59 12.24
N CYS A 6 -20.91 1.82 11.16
CA CYS A 6 -19.89 0.84 10.72
C CYS A 6 -18.94 1.33 9.63
N LEU A 7 -19.07 2.55 9.12
CA LEU A 7 -18.34 2.95 7.92
C LEU A 7 -16.95 3.57 8.18
N ALA A 8 -16.71 4.13 9.37
CA ALA A 8 -15.46 4.81 9.70
C ALA A 8 -14.39 3.86 10.30
N PHE A 9 -14.82 2.84 11.05
CA PHE A 9 -13.90 1.86 11.67
C PHE A 9 -13.25 0.90 10.66
N ALA A 10 -13.93 0.60 9.56
CA ALA A 10 -13.41 -0.34 8.56
C ALA A 10 -12.27 0.24 7.70
N ILE A 11 -12.12 1.57 7.63
CA ILE A 11 -11.14 2.23 6.74
C ILE A 11 -9.80 2.43 7.45
N VAL A 12 -9.84 2.83 8.73
CA VAL A 12 -8.63 2.99 9.57
C VAL A 12 -8.00 1.62 9.88
N GLY A 13 -8.83 0.61 10.22
CA GLY A 13 -8.35 -0.75 10.48
C GLY A 13 -7.69 -1.42 9.25
N PHE A 14 -8.10 -1.03 8.04
CA PHE A 14 -7.56 -1.60 6.81
C PHE A 14 -6.11 -1.19 6.54
N ALA A 15 -5.73 0.07 6.79
CA ALA A 15 -4.34 0.50 6.65
C ALA A 15 -3.44 -0.12 7.74
N GLU A 16 -3.95 -0.15 8.97
CA GLU A 16 -3.22 -0.68 10.13
C GLU A 16 -2.94 -2.18 10.01
N GLU A 17 -3.81 -2.94 9.32
CA GLU A 17 -3.58 -4.36 9.03
C GLU A 17 -2.42 -4.58 8.03
N TRP A 18 -2.35 -3.75 6.98
CA TRP A 18 -1.35 -3.92 5.92
C TRP A 18 0.00 -3.28 6.23
N ARG A 19 0.05 -2.28 7.10
CA ARG A 19 1.30 -1.63 7.52
C ARG A 19 2.36 -2.61 8.05
N PRO A 20 2.09 -3.52 9.00
CA PRO A 20 3.09 -4.50 9.46
C PRO A 20 3.45 -5.53 8.38
N VAL A 21 2.52 -5.85 7.47
CA VAL A 21 2.74 -6.82 6.39
C VAL A 21 3.69 -6.28 5.33
N LEU A 22 3.57 -4.97 5.04
CA LEU A 22 4.24 -4.28 3.94
C LEU A 22 5.49 -3.52 4.38
N LYS A 23 5.67 -3.16 5.65
CA LYS A 23 6.82 -2.38 6.12
C LYS A 23 8.14 -3.04 5.73
N LYS A 24 8.99 -2.30 4.99
CA LYS A 24 10.27 -2.78 4.42
C LYS A 24 10.15 -3.96 3.47
N ALA A 25 8.95 -4.30 3.00
CA ALA A 25 8.77 -5.31 1.97
C ALA A 25 9.18 -4.74 0.61
N TYR A 26 9.62 -5.62 -0.29
CA TYR A 26 9.77 -5.31 -1.70
C TYR A 26 8.47 -5.60 -2.42
N ILE A 27 7.92 -4.60 -3.12
CA ILE A 27 6.74 -4.80 -3.97
C ILE A 27 7.19 -5.26 -5.35
N GLN A 28 6.84 -6.50 -5.70
CA GLN A 28 7.01 -7.02 -7.05
C GLN A 28 5.83 -6.56 -7.92
N GLN A 29 6.09 -5.59 -8.78
CA GLN A 29 5.15 -5.23 -9.84
C GLN A 29 5.20 -6.25 -10.97
N LYS A 30 4.04 -6.53 -11.58
CA LYS A 30 3.90 -7.56 -12.64
C LYS A 30 4.78 -7.29 -13.85
N HIS A 31 4.96 -6.02 -14.20
CA HIS A 31 5.73 -5.58 -15.36
C HIS A 31 7.23 -5.45 -15.09
N MET A 32 7.66 -5.61 -13.83
CA MET A 32 9.09 -5.56 -13.49
C MET A 32 9.69 -6.96 -13.48
N PRO A 33 10.96 -7.11 -13.90
CA PRO A 33 11.65 -8.38 -13.76
C PRO A 33 11.75 -8.77 -12.28
N PRO A 34 11.76 -10.07 -11.95
CA PRO A 34 12.02 -10.51 -10.59
C PRO A 34 13.40 -10.04 -10.15
N PRO A 35 13.54 -9.47 -8.95
CA PRO A 35 14.82 -9.01 -8.46
C PRO A 35 15.72 -10.22 -8.20
N LYS A 36 16.98 -10.12 -8.63
CA LYS A 36 17.95 -11.23 -8.51
C LYS A 36 18.45 -11.44 -7.08
N ASN A 37 18.48 -10.38 -6.27
CA ASN A 37 18.96 -10.41 -4.89
C ASN A 37 18.14 -9.44 -4.04
N ILE A 38 17.21 -9.97 -3.24
CA ILE A 38 16.55 -9.19 -2.17
C ILE A 38 16.67 -9.96 -0.86
N SER A 39 16.93 -9.23 0.21
CA SER A 39 16.89 -9.77 1.57
C SER A 39 15.53 -9.52 2.24
N GLN A 40 14.73 -8.64 1.66
CA GLN A 40 13.44 -8.21 2.17
C GLN A 40 12.35 -9.23 1.86
N LYS A 41 11.24 -9.14 2.59
CA LYS A 41 10.03 -9.90 2.25
C LYS A 41 9.53 -9.44 0.88
N ARG A 42 9.29 -10.37 -0.03
CA ARG A 42 8.66 -10.10 -1.32
C ARG A 42 7.14 -10.15 -1.17
N VAL A 43 6.45 -9.13 -1.68
CA VAL A 43 4.99 -9.09 -1.78
C VAL A 43 4.63 -8.85 -3.23
N LEU A 44 3.73 -9.66 -3.78
CA LEU A 44 3.28 -9.50 -5.16
C LEU A 44 2.26 -8.37 -5.22
N GLU A 45 2.34 -7.53 -6.23
CA GLU A 45 1.34 -6.47 -6.45
C GLU A 45 -0.10 -7.04 -6.53
N GLU A 46 -0.25 -8.26 -7.04
CA GLU A 46 -1.54 -8.95 -7.15
C GLU A 46 -2.14 -9.35 -5.79
N GLU A 47 -1.32 -9.45 -4.73
CA GLU A 47 -1.76 -9.73 -3.35
C GLU A 47 -2.25 -8.48 -2.63
N LEU A 48 -2.02 -7.28 -3.19
CA LEU A 48 -2.40 -6.03 -2.56
C LEU A 48 -3.91 -5.83 -2.57
N PRO A 49 -4.47 -5.23 -1.50
CA PRO A 49 -5.88 -4.93 -1.45
C PRO A 49 -6.26 -3.88 -2.51
N LYS A 50 -7.35 -4.11 -3.24
CA LYS A 50 -7.89 -3.14 -4.20
C LYS A 50 -8.96 -2.27 -3.53
N PRO A 51 -8.99 -0.95 -3.77
CA PRO A 51 -8.08 -0.19 -4.63
C PRO A 51 -6.75 0.14 -3.92
N TYR A 52 -5.64 0.05 -4.66
CA TYR A 52 -4.31 0.50 -4.20
C TYR A 52 -3.69 1.51 -5.16
N ARG A 53 -2.66 2.20 -4.67
CA ARG A 53 -1.77 3.07 -5.44
C ARG A 53 -0.36 2.95 -4.89
N ILE A 54 0.61 2.71 -5.77
CA ILE A 54 2.03 2.73 -5.41
C ILE A 54 2.61 4.09 -5.83
N LEU A 55 3.28 4.77 -4.91
CA LEU A 55 3.94 6.05 -5.12
C LEU A 55 5.44 5.87 -4.92
N GLY A 56 6.21 6.08 -5.99
CA GLY A 56 7.66 6.13 -5.92
C GLY A 56 8.18 7.44 -5.30
N PRO A 57 9.50 7.55 -5.09
CA PRO A 57 10.13 8.67 -4.36
C PRO A 57 9.98 10.03 -5.06
N PHE A 58 9.64 10.04 -6.34
CA PHE A 58 9.45 11.25 -7.15
C PHE A 58 8.01 11.44 -7.62
N ALA A 59 7.07 10.61 -7.13
CA ALA A 59 5.68 10.75 -7.53
C ALA A 59 5.10 12.04 -6.94
N PRO A 60 4.48 12.92 -7.75
CA PRO A 60 3.86 14.13 -7.23
C PRO A 60 2.75 13.72 -6.25
N TYR A 61 2.86 14.19 -5.01
CA TYR A 61 1.86 13.91 -3.99
C TYR A 61 0.55 14.61 -4.37
N SER A 62 -0.42 13.86 -4.87
CA SER A 62 -1.75 14.39 -5.15
C SER A 62 -2.65 14.15 -3.93
N HIS A 63 -3.10 15.24 -3.32
CA HIS A 63 -4.00 15.26 -2.14
C HIS A 63 -5.43 14.80 -2.44
N TYR A 64 -5.68 14.15 -3.58
CA TYR A 64 -6.98 13.56 -3.86
C TYR A 64 -7.22 12.38 -2.92
N ARG A 65 -7.91 12.67 -1.81
CA ARG A 65 -8.43 11.69 -0.86
C ARG A 65 -9.52 10.90 -1.56
N THR A 66 -9.14 9.76 -2.10
CA THR A 66 -10.10 8.76 -2.56
C THR A 66 -10.35 7.84 -1.37
N HIS A 67 -11.50 7.98 -0.73
CA HIS A 67 -11.90 7.14 0.41
C HIS A 67 -11.75 5.66 0.09
N ARG A 68 -11.07 4.91 0.98
CA ARG A 68 -10.79 3.47 0.96
C ARG A 68 -9.73 3.02 -0.03
N ARG A 69 -8.68 3.81 -0.27
CA ARG A 69 -7.54 3.39 -1.12
C ARG A 69 -6.27 3.20 -0.31
N LEU A 70 -5.61 2.05 -0.46
CA LEU A 70 -4.28 1.82 0.10
C LEU A 70 -3.23 2.55 -0.75
N THR A 71 -2.56 3.53 -0.16
CA THR A 71 -1.41 4.21 -0.77
C THR A 71 -0.13 3.64 -0.18
N ILE A 72 0.75 3.14 -1.04
CA ILE A 72 2.02 2.50 -0.66
C ILE A 72 3.15 3.39 -1.16
N TYR A 73 3.97 3.88 -0.24
CA TYR A 73 5.14 4.69 -0.55
C TYR A 73 6.35 3.78 -0.65
N VAL A 74 7.02 3.80 -1.80
CA VAL A 74 8.20 2.98 -2.06
C VAL A 74 9.40 3.84 -2.40
N ASP A 75 10.58 3.37 -2.02
CA ASP A 75 11.85 3.96 -2.41
C ASP A 75 12.19 3.67 -3.89
N LYS A 76 13.35 4.16 -4.35
CA LYS A 76 13.85 3.91 -5.71
C LYS A 76 14.10 2.44 -6.04
N ASN A 77 14.12 1.57 -5.04
CA ASN A 77 14.34 0.12 -5.15
C ASN A 77 13.04 -0.68 -4.95
N ASN A 78 11.86 -0.03 -4.95
CA ASN A 78 10.56 -0.62 -4.64
C ASN A 78 10.43 -1.21 -3.22
N ILE A 79 11.23 -0.73 -2.27
CA ILE A 79 11.10 -1.05 -0.86
C ILE A 79 10.09 -0.12 -0.23
N VAL A 80 9.09 -0.68 0.45
CA VAL A 80 8.05 0.10 1.13
C VAL A 80 8.66 0.87 2.31
N GLU A 81 8.56 2.18 2.23
CA GLU A 81 8.94 3.10 3.30
C GLU A 81 7.76 3.35 4.24
N ASP A 82 6.56 3.54 3.69
CA ASP A 82 5.33 3.74 4.47
C ASP A 82 4.07 3.33 3.70
N VAL A 83 2.95 3.24 4.42
CA VAL A 83 1.62 3.03 3.85
C VAL A 83 0.59 3.94 4.52
N GLU A 84 -0.38 4.39 3.75
CA GLU A 84 -1.48 5.25 4.19
C GLU A 84 -2.79 4.75 3.59
N CYS A 85 -3.90 4.84 4.32
CA CYS A 85 -5.23 4.67 3.73
C CYS A 85 -5.98 6.01 3.80
N SER A 86 -6.45 6.45 2.64
CA SER A 86 -7.22 7.69 2.48
C SER A 86 -8.66 7.40 2.13
#